data_AF-A0A520REP0-F1
#
_entry.id   AF-A0A520REP0-F1
#
_cell.length_a   1.000
_cell.length_b   1.000
_cell.length_c   1.000
_cell.angle_alpha   90.00
_cell.angle_beta   90.00
_cell.angle_gamma   90.00
#
_symmetry.space_group_name_H-M   'P 1'
#
loop_
_entity.id
_entity.type
_entity.pdbx_description
1 polymer ?
#
loop_
_entity_poly.entity_id
_entity_poly.type
_entity_poly.pdbx_seq_one_letter_code
_entity_poly.pdbx_strand_id
1 'polypeptide(L)'
;MMMTQCHRPGDVPLLINGEEKTLRLTLGALAEIEAAFGADGLNDLGDRLKNPRAEDVLRILSALIKGGGDPITMAALAASDVDLPSAVKAVAQAFRALGQENDRS
;
A
#
# COMPACT_ATOMS: atom_id res chain seq x y z
N MET A 1 18.12 23.92 11.24
CA MET A 1 17.92 22.51 11.62
C MET A 1 17.02 21.86 10.57
N MET A 2 17.59 21.24 9.54
CA MET A 2 16.83 20.40 8.60
C MET A 2 16.89 18.98 9.16
N MET A 3 15.80 18.53 9.77
CA MET A 3 15.64 17.12 10.12
C MET A 3 15.37 16.40 8.81
N THR A 4 16.43 15.84 8.22
CA THR A 4 16.33 14.94 7.07
C THR A 4 15.51 13.75 7.54
N GLN A 5 14.21 13.79 7.26
CA GLN A 5 13.30 12.69 7.51
C GLN A 5 13.86 11.50 6.74
N CYS A 6 14.46 10.55 7.47
CA CYS A 6 14.97 9.30 6.94
C CYS A 6 13.77 8.48 6.45
N HIS A 7 13.21 8.87 5.29
CA HIS A 7 12.33 8.01 4.51
C HIS A 7 13.15 6.78 4.16
N ARG A 8 12.94 5.70 4.90
CA ARG A 8 13.45 4.39 4.50
C ARG A 8 12.82 4.07 3.14
N PRO A 9 13.57 3.51 2.18
CA PRO A 9 12.98 3.01 0.96
C PRO A 9 11.87 2.01 1.31
N GLY A 10 10.64 2.27 0.84
CA GLY A 10 9.47 1.44 1.11
C GLY A 10 8.40 2.07 2.01
N ASP A 11 8.69 3.17 2.71
CA ASP A 11 7.69 3.94 3.46
C ASP A 11 7.10 5.05 2.57
N VAL A 12 5.80 4.96 2.28
CA VAL A 12 5.06 5.92 1.44
C VAL A 12 3.99 6.61 2.28
N PRO A 13 4.03 7.95 2.43
CA PRO A 13 2.99 8.67 3.17
C PRO A 13 1.68 8.71 2.36
N LEU A 14 0.56 8.53 3.05
CA LEU A 14 -0.80 8.68 2.52
C LEU A 14 -1.66 9.42 3.55
N LEU A 15 -2.34 10.47 3.11
CA LEU A 15 -3.32 11.19 3.94
C LEU A 15 -4.66 10.46 3.92
N ILE A 16 -5.18 10.12 5.10
CA ILE A 16 -6.47 9.47 5.30
C ILE A 16 -7.22 10.24 6.40
N ASN A 17 -8.39 10.82 6.10
CA ASN A 17 -9.11 11.73 7.02
C ASN A 17 -8.26 12.90 7.57
N GLY A 18 -7.27 13.37 6.81
CA GLY A 18 -6.34 14.41 7.28
C GLY A 18 -5.26 13.94 8.26
N GLU A 19 -5.16 12.63 8.52
CA GLU A 19 -4.06 12.02 9.26
C GLU A 19 -3.06 11.38 8.29
N GLU A 20 -1.77 11.69 8.45
CA GLU A 20 -0.70 11.09 7.65
C GLU A 20 -0.43 9.66 8.12
N LYS A 21 -0.74 8.69 7.28
CA LYS A 21 -0.45 7.27 7.48
C LYS A 21 0.74 6.86 6.64
N THR A 22 1.59 6.01 7.21
CA THR A 22 2.73 5.47 6.47
C THR A 22 2.38 4.10 5.94
N LEU A 23 2.42 3.95 4.61
CA LEU A 23 2.25 2.69 3.91
C LEU A 23 3.60 2.00 3.82
N ARG A 24 3.67 0.75 4.24
CA ARG A 24 4.88 -0.05 4.09
C ARG A 24 4.57 -1.38 3.45
N LEU A 25 5.17 -1.60 2.29
CA LEU A 25 5.03 -2.85 1.57
C LEU A 25 6.00 -3.89 2.17
N THR A 26 5.48 -4.67 3.11
CA THR A 26 6.21 -5.78 3.75
C THR A 26 5.84 -7.10 3.07
N LEU A 27 6.67 -8.14 3.23
CA LEU A 27 6.33 -9.49 2.74
C LEU A 27 5.02 -10.02 3.34
N GLY A 28 4.73 -9.67 4.60
CA GLY A 28 3.46 -10.03 5.24
C GLY A 28 2.26 -9.31 4.61
N ALA A 29 2.39 -8.01 4.34
CA ALA A 29 1.36 -7.25 3.63
C ALA A 29 1.13 -7.81 2.22
N LEU A 30 2.19 -8.19 1.52
CA LEU A 30 2.10 -8.78 0.19
C LEU A 30 1.39 -10.15 0.22
N ALA A 31 1.77 -11.03 1.15
CA ALA A 31 1.13 -12.34 1.32
C ALA A 31 -0.37 -12.20 1.67
N GLU A 32 -0.75 -11.20 2.48
CA GLU A 32 -2.15 -10.90 2.75
C GLU A 32 -2.90 -10.41 1.52
N ILE A 33 -2.26 -9.61 0.67
CA ILE A 33 -2.84 -9.18 -0.61
C ILE A 33 -3.01 -10.39 -1.54
N GLU A 34 -1.98 -11.23 -1.73
CA GLU A 34 -2.08 -12.43 -2.57
C GLU A 34 -3.19 -13.37 -2.08
N ALA A 35 -3.27 -13.62 -0.77
CA ALA A 35 -4.32 -14.44 -0.17
C ALA A 35 -5.72 -13.81 -0.32
N ALA A 36 -5.83 -12.49 -0.19
CA ALA A 36 -7.09 -11.78 -0.34
C ALA A 36 -7.63 -11.82 -1.78
N PHE A 37 -6.74 -11.76 -2.77
CA PHE A 37 -7.11 -11.83 -4.18
C PHE A 37 -7.17 -13.28 -4.67
N GLY A 38 -6.62 -14.25 -3.92
CA GLY A 38 -6.47 -15.63 -4.39
C GLY A 38 -5.51 -15.73 -5.59
N ALA A 39 -4.51 -14.85 -5.64
CA ALA A 39 -3.50 -14.84 -6.68
C ALA A 39 -2.39 -15.84 -6.32
N ASP A 40 -1.93 -16.62 -7.30
CA ASP A 40 -0.84 -17.61 -7.13
C ASP A 40 0.56 -16.96 -7.24
N GLY A 41 0.62 -15.62 -7.19
CA GLY A 41 1.86 -14.85 -7.25
C GLY A 41 1.66 -13.40 -7.70
N LEU A 42 2.72 -12.61 -7.55
CA LEU A 42 2.83 -11.22 -8.01
C LEU A 42 2.39 -10.98 -9.46
N ASN A 43 2.65 -11.93 -10.36
CA ASN A 43 2.30 -11.77 -11.78
C ASN A 43 0.78 -11.83 -12.02
N ASP A 44 0.09 -12.77 -11.35
CA ASP A 44 -1.37 -12.88 -11.41
C ASP A 44 -2.05 -11.70 -10.71
N LEU A 45 -1.51 -11.31 -9.55
CA LEU A 45 -1.94 -10.11 -8.83
C LEU A 45 -1.82 -8.87 -9.71
N GLY A 46 -0.70 -8.68 -10.41
CA GLY A 46 -0.47 -7.55 -11.30
C GLY A 46 -1.50 -7.45 -12.42
N ASP A 47 -1.93 -8.57 -13.00
CA ASP A 47 -2.96 -8.59 -14.05
C ASP A 47 -4.34 -8.16 -13.51
N ARG A 48 -4.68 -8.60 -12.30
CA ARG A 48 -5.92 -8.21 -11.61
C ARG A 48 -5.92 -6.74 -11.20
N LEU A 49 -4.75 -6.22 -10.81
CA LEU A 49 -4.54 -4.81 -10.49
C LEU A 49 -4.53 -3.88 -11.71
N LYS A 50 -4.70 -4.39 -12.94
CA LYS A 50 -4.90 -3.55 -14.12
C LYS A 50 -6.24 -2.82 -14.11
N ASN A 51 -7.26 -3.40 -13.48
CA ASN A 51 -8.59 -2.79 -13.41
C ASN A 51 -9.23 -2.98 -12.01
N PRO A 52 -8.60 -2.47 -10.95
CA PRO A 52 -8.99 -2.72 -9.58
C PRO A 52 -10.31 -2.01 -9.28
N ARG A 53 -11.19 -2.68 -8.52
CA ARG A 53 -12.40 -2.06 -7.99
C ARG A 53 -12.02 -1.21 -6.77
N ALA A 54 -12.91 -0.31 -6.35
CA ALA A 54 -12.68 0.49 -5.15
C ALA A 54 -12.39 -0.39 -3.91
N GLU A 55 -13.10 -1.52 -3.77
CA GLU A 55 -12.88 -2.48 -2.68
C GLU A 55 -11.49 -3.13 -2.74
N ASP A 56 -10.99 -3.45 -3.94
CA ASP A 56 -9.65 -4.00 -4.14
C ASP A 56 -8.58 -3.01 -3.66
N VAL A 57 -8.73 -1.73 -4.02
CA VAL A 57 -7.81 -0.67 -3.59
C VAL A 57 -7.84 -0.50 -2.07
N LEU A 58 -9.03 -0.49 -1.46
CA LEU A 58 -9.18 -0.41 0.00
C LEU A 58 -8.53 -1.62 0.70
N ARG A 59 -8.65 -2.81 0.13
CA ARG A 59 -8.06 -4.02 0.69
C ARG A 59 -6.53 -3.97 0.67
N ILE A 60 -5.95 -3.56 -0.46
CA ILE A 60 -4.51 -3.36 -0.59
C ILE A 60 -4.02 -2.30 0.41
N LEU A 61 -4.71 -1.16 0.48
CA LEU A 61 -4.38 -0.12 1.45
C LEU A 61 -4.37 -0.65 2.88
N SER A 62 -5.40 -1.38 3.29
CA SER A 62 -5.46 -1.93 4.65
C SER A 62 -4.25 -2.82 4.98
N ALA A 63 -3.80 -3.64 4.03
CA ALA A 63 -2.60 -4.46 4.18
C ALA A 63 -1.31 -3.63 4.23
N LEU A 64 -1.20 -2.59 3.41
CA LEU A 64 -0.04 -1.70 3.40
C LEU A 64 0.10 -0.86 4.67
N ILE A 65 -1.01 -0.30 5.18
CA ILE A 65 -1.01 0.49 6.43
C ILE A 65 -0.68 -0.44 7.61
N LYS A 66 -1.24 -1.66 7.62
CA LYS A 66 -0.89 -2.70 8.59
C LYS A 66 0.60 -3.06 8.54
N GLY A 67 1.20 -3.16 7.35
CA GLY A 67 2.64 -3.34 7.18
C GLY A 67 3.49 -2.18 7.72
N GLY A 68 2.93 -0.96 7.71
CA GLY A 68 3.54 0.25 8.27
C GLY A 68 3.46 0.36 9.80
N GLY A 69 2.73 -0.55 10.45
CA GLY A 69 2.57 -0.59 11.91
C GLY A 69 1.29 0.07 12.43
N ASP A 70 0.40 0.54 11.55
CA ASP A 70 -0.88 1.15 11.93
C ASP A 70 -2.05 0.37 11.29
N PRO A 71 -2.47 -0.77 11.85
CA PRO A 71 -3.52 -1.58 11.24
C PRO A 71 -4.86 -0.85 11.26
N ILE A 72 -5.39 -0.52 10.08
CA ILE A 72 -6.74 0.01 9.89
C ILE A 72 -7.65 -1.08 9.33
N THR A 73 -8.87 -1.16 9.88
CA THR A 73 -9.89 -2.12 9.40
C THR A 73 -10.54 -1.64 8.11
N MET A 74 -10.99 -2.56 7.25
CA MET A 74 -11.70 -2.20 6.02
C MET A 74 -12.94 -1.33 6.28
N ALA A 75 -13.66 -1.55 7.38
CA ALA A 75 -14.82 -0.73 7.75
C ALA A 75 -14.42 0.72 8.08
N ALA A 76 -13.33 0.93 8.81
CA ALA A 76 -12.82 2.26 9.09
C ALA A 76 -12.28 2.93 7.81
N LEU A 77 -11.60 2.17 6.95
CA LEU A 77 -11.08 2.67 5.68
C LEU A 77 -12.20 3.06 4.70
N ALA A 78 -13.28 2.29 4.64
CA ALA A 78 -14.45 2.58 3.81
C ALA A 78 -15.24 3.79 4.32
N ALA A 79 -15.20 4.06 5.63
CA ALA A 79 -15.77 5.26 6.24
C ALA A 79 -14.80 6.47 6.18
N SER A 80 -13.57 6.27 5.72
CA SER A 80 -12.55 7.32 5.66
C SER A 80 -12.68 8.15 4.40
N ASP A 81 -12.38 9.44 4.53
CA ASP A 81 -12.19 10.32 3.38
C ASP A 81 -10.82 10.02 2.76
N VAL A 82 -10.83 9.16 1.74
CA VAL A 82 -9.66 8.83 0.91
C VAL A 82 -10.06 8.87 -0.56
N ASP A 83 -9.34 9.70 -1.32
CA ASP A 83 -9.55 9.82 -2.74
C ASP A 83 -8.94 8.63 -3.49
N LEU A 84 -9.70 8.03 -4.41
CA LEU A 84 -9.27 6.85 -5.19
C LEU A 84 -7.96 7.12 -5.98
N PRO A 85 -7.81 8.21 -6.75
CA PRO A 85 -6.55 8.57 -7.39
C PRO A 85 -5.37 8.63 -6.40
N SER A 86 -5.58 9.24 -5.23
CA SER A 86 -4.55 9.37 -4.20
C SER A 86 -4.15 8.01 -3.62
N ALA A 87 -5.13 7.16 -3.33
CA ALA A 87 -4.92 5.78 -2.89
C ALA A 87 -4.13 4.96 -3.91
N VAL A 88 -4.58 4.94 -5.17
CA VAL A 88 -3.92 4.20 -6.26
C VAL A 88 -2.49 4.68 -6.46
N LYS A 89 -2.27 5.99 -6.42
CA LYS A 89 -0.93 6.59 -6.53
C LYS A 89 -0.02 6.17 -5.38
N ALA A 90 -0.53 6.12 -4.15
CA ALA A 90 0.25 5.70 -2.99
C ALA A 90 0.61 4.22 -3.05
N VAL A 91 -0.33 3.35 -3.46
CA VAL A 91 -0.06 1.94 -3.73
C VAL A 91 1.02 1.79 -4.80
N ALA A 92 0.88 2.46 -5.95
CA ALA A 92 1.86 2.38 -7.03
C ALA A 92 3.26 2.87 -6.60
N GLN A 93 3.34 3.89 -5.75
CA GLN A 93 4.61 4.34 -5.16
C GLN A 93 5.22 3.28 -4.24
N ALA A 94 4.42 2.60 -3.42
CA ALA A 94 4.90 1.55 -2.53
C ALA A 94 5.49 0.36 -3.30
N PHE A 95 4.81 -0.07 -4.38
CA PHE A 95 5.34 -1.11 -5.27
C PHE A 95 6.61 -0.68 -6.01
N ARG A 96 6.68 0.58 -6.48
CA ARG A 96 7.90 1.11 -7.13
C ARG A 96 9.08 1.17 -6.16
N ALA A 97 8.84 1.49 -4.89
CA ALA A 97 9.90 1.55 -3.88
C ALA A 97 10.56 0.18 -3.67
N LEU A 98 9.79 -0.92 -3.72
CA LEU A 98 10.37 -2.27 -3.71
C LEU A 98 11.18 -2.59 -4.97
N GLY A 99 10.68 -2.21 -6.15
CA GLY A 99 11.37 -2.48 -7.42
C GLY A 99 12.74 -1.81 -7.53
N GLN A 100 12.94 -0.66 -6.87
CA GLN A 100 14.21 0.06 -6.84
C GLN A 100 15.23 -0.56 -5.86
N GLU A 101 14.78 -1.32 -4.85
CA GLU A 101 15.69 -2.00 -3.91
C GLU A 101 16.32 -3.26 -4.54
N ASN A 102 15.59 -3.93 -5.44
CA ASN A 102 16.07 -5.14 -6.14
C ASN A 102 17.11 -4.85 -7.24
N ASP A 103 17.26 -3.61 -7.70
CA ASP A 103 18.19 -3.20 -8.78
C ASP A 103 19.59 -2.84 -8.24
N ARG A 104 19.83 -2.97 -6.93
CA ARG A 104 21.14 -2.70 -6.28
C ARG A 104 22.02 -3.95 -6.07
N SER A 105 21.83 -5.01 -6.85
CA SER A 105 22.71 -6.20 -6.82
C SER A 105 23.61 -6.29 -8.04
#